data_AF-A0A2V6AYP4-F1
#
_entry.id   AF-A0A2V6AYP4-F1
#
_cell.length_a   1.000
_cell.length_b   1.000
_cell.length_c   1.000
_cell.angle_alpha   90.00
_cell.angle_beta   90.00
_cell.angle_gamma   90.00
#
_symmetry.space_group_name_H-M   'P 1'
#
loop_
_entity.id
_entity.type
_entity.pdbx_description
1 polymer ?
#
loop_
_entity_poly.entity_id
_entity_poly.type
_entity_poly.pdbx_seq_one_letter_code
_entity_poly.pdbx_strand_id
1 'polypeptide(L)' 'NSNSWIAIVMITDLLARRDRFNVPGTAAAANWTRRLPKTISQLQASRNVRRKMKLIRELLEKSGRT' A
#
# COMPACT_ATOMS: atom_id res chain seq x y z
N ASN A 1 -0.07 6.31 18.59
CA ASN A 1 -0.97 7.26 17.92
C ASN A 1 -0.17 8.48 17.52
N SER A 2 -0.24 8.89 16.24
CA SER A 2 0.32 10.15 15.78
C SER A 2 -0.76 11.24 15.75
N ASN A 3 -0.38 12.50 15.95
CA ASN A 3 -1.27 13.66 15.79
C ASN A 3 -1.25 14.23 14.35
N SER A 4 -0.81 13.44 13.37
CA SER A 4 -0.76 13.84 11.96
C SER A 4 -2.16 14.05 11.39
N TRP A 5 -2.39 15.09 10.58
CA TRP A 5 -3.68 15.30 9.93
C TRP A 5 -3.98 14.25 8.84
N ILE A 6 -2.95 13.79 8.12
CA ILE A 6 -3.06 12.80 7.04
C ILE A 6 -2.33 11.52 7.44
N ALA A 7 -2.89 10.37 7.04
CA ALA A 7 -2.21 9.08 7.09
C ALA A 7 -2.19 8.45 5.70
N ILE A 8 -1.00 8.09 5.21
CA ILE A 8 -0.81 7.43 3.92
C ILE A 8 -0.32 6.01 4.19
N VAL A 9 -1.03 5.03 3.64
CA VAL A 9 -0.65 3.62 3.74
C VAL A 9 -0.03 3.18 2.43
N MET A 10 1.17 2.61 2.51
CA MET A 10 1.84 2.07 1.33
C MET A 10 1.11 0.83 0.83
N ILE A 11 0.91 0.74 -0.49
CA ILE A 11 0.26 -0.41 -1.11
C ILE A 11 1.05 -1.72 -0.89
N THR A 12 2.37 -1.64 -0.70
CA THR A 12 3.22 -2.78 -0.35
C THR A 12 2.87 -3.34 1.02
N ASP A 13 2.59 -2.48 2.00
CA ASP A 13 2.25 -2.92 3.37
C ASP A 13 0.86 -3.57 3.39
N LEU A 14 -0.11 -2.92 2.73
CA LEU A 14 -1.45 -3.48 2.56
C LEU A 14 -1.40 -4.87 1.88
N LEU A 15 -0.61 -5.01 0.82
CA LEU A 15 -0.48 -6.25 0.08
C LEU A 15 0.57 -7.22 0.68
N ALA A 16 1.17 -6.88 1.83
CA ALA A 16 2.21 -7.67 2.52
C ALA A 16 3.41 -8.04 1.62
N ARG A 17 3.91 -7.08 0.84
CA ARG A 17 5.08 -7.27 -0.05
C ARG A 17 6.36 -6.74 0.58
N ARG A 18 7.47 -7.44 0.32
CA ARG A 18 8.82 -7.06 0.79
C ARG A 18 9.72 -6.48 -0.30
N ASP A 19 9.16 -6.29 -1.50
CA ASP A 19 9.92 -5.86 -2.65
C ASP A 19 10.36 -4.40 -2.52
N ARG A 20 11.63 -4.10 -2.79
CA ARG A 20 12.12 -2.73 -2.86
C ARG A 20 11.90 -2.19 -4.27
N PHE A 21 11.17 -1.08 -4.37
CA PHE A 21 10.98 -0.37 -5.64
C PHE A 21 12.14 0.62 -5.92
N ASN A 22 12.87 1.02 -4.89
CA ASN A 22 14.01 1.91 -4.98
C ASN A 22 15.04 1.60 -3.89
N VAL A 23 16.33 1.79 -4.21
CA VAL A 23 17.45 1.80 -3.27
C VAL A 23 18.24 3.08 -3.50
N PRO A 24 18.14 4.09 -2.60
CA PRO A 24 18.86 5.36 -2.74
C PRO A 24 20.38 5.18 -2.89
N GLY A 25 21.02 6.08 -3.62
CA GLY A 25 22.47 6.03 -3.86
C GLY A 25 22.92 4.95 -4.84
N THR A 26 21.99 4.27 -5.52
CA THR A 26 22.32 3.25 -6.53
C THR A 26 21.66 3.56 -7.88
N ALA A 27 22.46 3.55 -8.95
CA ALA A 27 21.98 3.60 -10.32
C ALA A 27 21.81 2.17 -10.87
N ALA A 28 21.07 1.33 -10.16
CA ALA A 28 20.83 -0.06 -10.56
C ALA A 28 19.64 -0.17 -11.52
N ALA A 29 19.76 -1.00 -12.56
CA ALA A 29 18.69 -1.24 -13.54
C ALA A 29 17.37 -1.77 -12.94
N ALA A 30 17.43 -2.33 -11.72
CA ALA A 30 16.25 -2.81 -11.00
C ALA A 30 15.46 -1.70 -10.28
N ASN A 31 16.03 -0.50 -10.07
CA ASN A 31 15.30 0.60 -9.44
C ASN A 31 14.20 1.10 -10.37
N TRP A 32 13.04 1.46 -9.80
CA TRP A 32 11.88 2.03 -10.49
C TRP A 32 11.22 1.14 -11.56
N THR A 33 11.66 -0.10 -11.75
CA THR A 33 11.10 -1.02 -12.75
C THR A 33 10.03 -1.95 -12.18
N ARG A 34 10.02 -2.20 -10.87
CA ARG A 34 9.13 -3.20 -10.26
C ARG A 34 7.64 -2.86 -10.47
N ARG A 35 6.87 -3.85 -10.91
CA ARG A 35 5.41 -3.82 -10.99
C ARG A 35 4.75 -4.70 -9.93
N LEU A 36 3.49 -4.43 -9.63
CA LEU A 36 2.67 -5.36 -8.86
C LEU A 36 2.31 -6.56 -9.76
N PRO A 37 2.28 -7.79 -9.23
CA PRO A 37 2.01 -9.00 -10.02
C PRO A 37 0.52 -9.20 -10.34
N LYS A 38 -0.32 -8.17 -10.12
CA LYS A 38 -1.77 -8.24 -10.30
C LYS A 38 -2.26 -6.97 -10.98
N THR A 39 -3.25 -7.13 -11.86
CA THR A 39 -3.98 -6.00 -12.45
C THR A 39 -4.90 -5.36 -11.42
N ILE A 40 -5.35 -4.13 -11.70
CA ILE A 40 -6.31 -3.42 -10.85
C ILE A 40 -7.60 -4.24 -10.70
N SER A 41 -8.13 -4.80 -11.78
CA SER A 41 -9.34 -5.63 -11.76
C SER A 41 -9.17 -6.88 -10.88
N GLN A 42 -8.01 -7.52 -10.92
CA GLN A 42 -7.70 -8.66 -10.05
C GLN A 42 -7.61 -8.26 -8.56
N LEU A 43 -7.08 -7.07 -8.27
CA LEU A 43 -7.05 -6.53 -6.91
C LEU A 43 -8.46 -6.22 -6.39
N GLN A 44 -9.32 -5.60 -7.22
CA GLN A 44 -10.71 -5.32 -6.89
C GLN A 44 -11.53 -6.60 -6.66
N ALA A 45 -11.31 -7.64 -7.48
CA ALA A 45 -11.97 -8.93 -7.35
C ALA A 45 -11.53 -9.72 -6.09
N SER A 46 -10.35 -9.43 -5.53
CA SER A 46 -9.82 -10.16 -4.39
C SER A 46 -10.54 -9.82 -3.07
N ARG A 47 -11.25 -10.80 -2.51
CA ARG A 47 -11.91 -10.68 -1.20
C ARG A 47 -10.95 -10.32 -0.07
N ASN A 48 -9.73 -10.85 -0.09
CA ASN A 48 -8.71 -10.56 0.92
C ASN A 48 -8.28 -9.09 0.85
N VAL A 49 -7.99 -8.57 -0.35
CA VAL A 49 -7.62 -7.16 -0.55
C VAL A 49 -8.75 -6.23 -0.11
N ARG A 50 -10.00 -6.51 -0.52
CA ARG A 50 -11.16 -5.73 -0.09
C ARG A 50 -11.32 -5.69 1.43
N ARG A 51 -11.12 -6.82 2.12
CA ARG A 51 -11.20 -6.88 3.59
C ARG A 51 -10.14 -6.00 4.25
N LYS A 52 -8.90 -6.04 3.76
CA LYS A 52 -7.82 -5.19 4.28
C LYS A 52 -8.08 -3.71 4.03
N MET A 53 -8.52 -3.34 2.82
CA MET A 53 -8.90 -1.97 2.48
C MET A 53 -10.02 -1.46 3.39
N LYS A 54 -11.05 -2.29 3.65
CA LYS A 54 -12.15 -1.95 4.55
C LYS A 54 -11.64 -1.68 5.97
N LEU A 55 -10.76 -2.54 6.49
CA LEU A 55 -10.17 -2.35 7.81
C LEU A 55 -9.37 -1.04 7.89
N ILE A 56 -8.52 -0.75 6.90
CA ILE A 56 -7.75 0.50 6.89
C ILE A 56 -8.69 1.71 6.86
N ARG A 57 -9.75 1.67 6.03
CA ARG A 57 -10.76 2.73 5.98
C ARG A 57 -11.43 2.95 7.34
N GLU A 58 -11.87 1.89 8.00
CA GLU A 58 -12.49 1.97 9.32
C GLU A 58 -11.54 2.55 10.38
N LEU A 59 -10.24 2.22 10.31
CA LEU A 59 -9.24 2.77 11.22
C LEU A 59 -8.97 4.25 10.96
N LEU A 60 -8.93 4.66 9.69
CA LEU A 60 -8.77 6.06 9.29
C LEU A 60 -9.96 6.89 9.79
N GLU A 61 -11.18 6.43 9.55
CA GLU A 61 -12.43 7.05 10.03
C GLU A 61 -12.46 7.21 11.55
N LYS A 62 -12.17 6.14 12.29
CA LYS A 62 -12.08 6.18 13.77
C LYS A 62 -11.03 7.14 14.29
N SER A 63 -10.03 7.44 13.47
CA SER A 63 -8.94 8.35 13.81
C SER A 63 -9.17 9.79 13.34
N GLY A 64 -10.34 10.11 12.79
CA GLY A 64 -10.69 11.45 12.31
C GLY A 64 -10.05 11.81 10.97
N ARG A 65 -9.63 10.82 10.18
CA ARG A 65 -8.96 10.99 8.89
C ARG A 65 -9.86 10.39 7.80
N THR A 66 -10.63 11.22 7.12
CA THR A 66 -11.63 10.81 6.11
C THR A 66 -11.36 11.45 4.77
#